data_AF-A0A177SKJ7-F1
#
_entry.id   AF-A0A177SKJ7-F1
#
_cell.length_a   1.000
_cell.length_b   1.000
_cell.length_c   1.000
_cell.angle_alpha   90.00
_cell.angle_beta   90.00
_cell.angle_gamma   90.00
#
_symmetry.space_group_name_H-M   'P 1'
#
loop_
_entity.id
_entity.type
_entity.pdbx_description
1 polymer ?
#
loop_
_entity_poly.entity_id
_entity_poly.type
_entity_poly.pdbx_seq_one_letter_code
_entity_poly.pdbx_strand_id
1 'polypeptide(L)'
;MEYRVERDTMGEIRVPEAQEWGAQTQRSLENFKIGTEKMPIEVIRAFAVLKKGAALANRDLGVLEAEKAGVIAEVCDEIIAGKFDDEFPLVVWQTGSGTQSNMNVNEVIARVATRKLKEQGSETTIHPNDDVNKSQSSNDTYPTAMHLAAKTVLLESLFPAIDALHATLDEKANAFADIVKIGRTHLQDATPITLGQEISGWVRMLALSKQMIERTLDPLTELAIGGTAVGTGINAHPDFGDLAAQKMSEETGYEFTSAENKFHALTSHDQLVFTHGAVKALAMDAMKIANDVRWLASGPRAGIGEITIPENEPGSSIMPGKVNPTQSEALTMVAAQVLGNDATIGFAASQGNFELNVFKPVIMYNFIQSVRLLTDALHSFNDHCAIGIEPEQSVIAENVERSLMLVTALNPHIGYENAAKIAKAAHQSGSTLKEAALATGLLTEEQYDQWIVPADMVRPNLKA
;
A
#
# COMPACT_ATOMS: atom_id res chain seq x y z
N MET A 1 -35.03 23.06 5.32
CA MET A 1 -33.57 23.17 5.44
C MET A 1 -33.25 24.65 5.44
N GLU A 2 -32.60 25.16 6.48
CA GLU A 2 -32.18 26.56 6.53
C GLU A 2 -30.90 26.75 5.70
N TYR A 3 -30.76 27.91 5.07
CA TYR A 3 -29.64 28.24 4.20
C TYR A 3 -29.11 29.63 4.53
N ARG A 4 -27.79 29.79 4.42
CA ARG A 4 -27.15 31.11 4.29
C ARG A 4 -26.85 31.44 2.83
N VAL A 5 -26.75 32.72 2.56
CA VAL A 5 -26.25 33.23 1.28
C VAL A 5 -24.76 33.51 1.44
N GLU A 6 -23.95 32.77 0.70
CA GLU A 6 -22.52 33.01 0.55
C GLU A 6 -22.25 33.67 -0.81
N ARG A 7 -21.12 34.37 -0.95
CA ARG A 7 -20.77 35.05 -2.19
C ARG A 7 -19.31 34.80 -2.57
N ASP A 8 -19.09 34.49 -3.83
CA ASP A 8 -17.78 34.50 -4.46
C ASP A 8 -17.77 35.47 -5.66
N THR A 9 -16.72 35.41 -6.48
CA THR A 9 -16.58 36.26 -7.67
C THR A 9 -17.63 35.98 -8.75
N MET A 10 -18.33 34.84 -8.70
CA MET A 10 -19.41 34.48 -9.63
C MET A 10 -20.80 34.90 -9.12
N GLY A 11 -20.89 35.43 -7.91
CA GLY A 11 -22.13 35.93 -7.31
C GLY A 11 -22.57 35.13 -6.09
N GLU A 12 -23.85 35.24 -5.75
CA GLU A 12 -24.45 34.59 -4.58
C GLU A 12 -24.75 33.10 -4.84
N ILE A 13 -24.72 32.30 -3.77
CA ILE A 13 -25.17 30.90 -3.75
C ILE A 13 -25.72 30.54 -2.36
N ARG A 14 -26.70 29.64 -2.30
CA ARG A 14 -27.28 29.16 -1.06
C ARG A 14 -26.50 27.96 -0.54
N VAL A 15 -25.99 28.07 0.68
CA VAL A 15 -25.26 26.99 1.38
C VAL A 15 -26.10 26.55 2.59
N PRO A 16 -26.26 25.25 2.86
CA PRO A 16 -26.98 24.78 4.05
C PRO A 16 -26.36 25.36 5.33
N GLU A 17 -27.17 25.91 6.23
CA GLU A 17 -26.67 26.61 7.43
C GLU A 17 -25.78 25.73 8.31
N ALA A 18 -26.12 24.45 8.40
CA ALA A 18 -25.44 23.46 9.23
C ALA A 18 -24.04 23.07 8.75
N GLN A 19 -23.64 23.45 7.53
CA GLN A 19 -22.36 23.07 6.92
C GLN A 19 -21.36 24.21 7.01
N GLU A 20 -20.09 23.89 7.17
CA GLU A 20 -19.00 24.84 7.39
C GLU A 20 -18.35 25.34 6.09
N TRP A 21 -18.54 24.66 4.96
CA TRP A 21 -17.95 25.07 3.68
C TRP A 21 -18.62 26.30 3.05
N GLY A 22 -17.97 26.97 2.11
CA GLY A 22 -18.44 28.23 1.55
C GLY A 22 -19.03 28.12 0.14
N ALA A 23 -19.04 29.25 -0.57
CA ALA A 23 -19.62 29.36 -1.90
C ALA A 23 -18.93 28.45 -2.93
N GLN A 24 -17.59 28.36 -2.92
CA GLN A 24 -16.86 27.61 -3.93
C GLN A 24 -17.05 26.10 -3.77
N THR A 25 -17.09 25.61 -2.53
CA THR A 25 -17.41 24.21 -2.26
C THR A 25 -18.83 23.88 -2.70
N GLN A 26 -19.80 24.72 -2.37
CA GLN A 26 -21.19 24.51 -2.78
C GLN A 26 -21.33 24.49 -4.32
N ARG A 27 -20.65 25.41 -5.03
CA ARG A 27 -20.61 25.41 -6.50
C ARG A 27 -19.95 24.15 -7.05
N SER A 28 -18.84 23.69 -6.47
CA SER A 28 -18.18 22.46 -6.89
C SER A 28 -19.11 21.26 -6.73
N LEU A 29 -19.78 21.14 -5.59
CA LEU A 29 -20.75 20.08 -5.31
C LEU A 29 -21.91 20.05 -6.33
N GLU A 30 -22.36 21.22 -6.79
CA GLU A 30 -23.42 21.33 -7.80
C GLU A 30 -22.94 21.02 -9.23
N ASN A 31 -21.69 21.37 -9.55
CA ASN A 31 -21.12 21.27 -10.91
C ASN A 31 -20.48 19.90 -11.20
N PHE A 32 -19.87 19.25 -10.20
CA PHE A 32 -19.12 18.01 -10.35
C PHE A 32 -19.87 16.82 -9.76
N LYS A 33 -21.03 16.48 -10.34
CA LYS A 33 -21.88 15.34 -9.96
C LYS A 33 -21.46 14.07 -10.69
N ILE A 34 -20.22 13.65 -10.48
CA ILE A 34 -19.58 12.54 -11.20
C ILE A 34 -19.16 11.48 -10.19
N GLY A 35 -19.48 10.21 -10.46
CA GLY A 35 -19.03 9.08 -9.65
C GLY A 35 -19.56 9.06 -8.22
N THR A 36 -18.98 8.18 -7.42
CA THR A 36 -19.26 8.07 -5.97
C THR A 36 -18.03 8.40 -5.13
N GLU A 37 -16.87 8.51 -5.78
CA GLU A 37 -15.56 8.67 -5.18
C GLU A 37 -15.42 10.09 -4.62
N LYS A 38 -15.20 10.17 -3.31
CA LYS A 38 -14.87 11.41 -2.60
C LYS A 38 -13.37 11.62 -2.54
N MET A 39 -12.96 12.88 -2.39
CA MET A 39 -11.56 13.19 -2.10
C MET A 39 -11.12 12.39 -0.86
N PRO A 40 -10.01 11.62 -0.91
CA PRO A 40 -9.58 10.84 0.24
C PRO A 40 -9.32 11.72 1.46
N ILE A 41 -9.78 11.27 2.63
CA ILE A 41 -9.66 12.04 3.87
C ILE A 41 -8.18 12.25 4.27
N GLU A 42 -7.30 11.35 3.86
CA GLU A 42 -5.85 11.46 4.03
C GLU A 42 -5.28 12.68 3.32
N VAL A 43 -5.85 13.05 2.15
CA VAL A 43 -5.48 14.29 1.44
C VAL A 43 -5.99 15.51 2.20
N ILE A 44 -7.17 15.44 2.80
CA ILE A 44 -7.75 16.53 3.61
C ILE A 44 -6.93 16.78 4.88
N ARG A 45 -6.53 15.72 5.59
CA ARG A 45 -5.66 15.82 6.78
C ARG A 45 -4.29 16.37 6.40
N ALA A 46 -3.71 15.94 5.28
CA ALA A 46 -2.48 16.52 4.74
C ALA A 46 -2.64 18.01 4.38
N PHE A 47 -3.79 18.42 3.85
CA PHE A 47 -4.10 19.84 3.67
C PHE A 47 -4.14 20.58 5.01
N ALA A 48 -4.74 20.03 6.06
CA ALA A 48 -4.78 20.67 7.37
C ALA A 48 -3.37 20.87 7.96
N VAL A 49 -2.49 19.85 7.86
CA VAL A 49 -1.05 19.96 8.20
C VAL A 49 -0.39 21.09 7.41
N LEU A 50 -0.62 21.14 6.10
CA LEU A 50 -0.10 22.19 5.24
C LEU A 50 -0.59 23.59 5.66
N LYS A 51 -1.88 23.74 5.96
CA LYS A 51 -2.47 25.04 6.30
C LYS A 51 -1.98 25.52 7.66
N LYS A 52 -1.77 24.60 8.61
CA LYS A 52 -1.12 24.89 9.90
C LYS A 52 0.32 25.38 9.66
N GLY A 53 1.10 24.63 8.90
CA GLY A 53 2.49 25.00 8.60
C GLY A 53 2.61 26.35 7.90
N ALA A 54 1.76 26.61 6.91
CA ALA A 54 1.72 27.87 6.18
C ALA A 54 1.31 29.06 7.07
N ALA A 55 0.30 28.91 7.94
CA ALA A 55 -0.13 29.97 8.85
C ALA A 55 0.97 30.34 9.86
N LEU A 56 1.64 29.33 10.43
CA LEU A 56 2.74 29.54 11.37
C LEU A 56 3.97 30.15 10.70
N ALA A 57 4.32 29.72 9.48
CA ALA A 57 5.40 30.33 8.71
C ALA A 57 5.09 31.80 8.37
N ASN A 58 3.87 32.10 7.91
CA ASN A 58 3.45 33.47 7.61
C ASN A 58 3.47 34.37 8.85
N ARG A 59 3.14 33.85 10.03
CA ARG A 59 3.29 34.56 11.31
C ARG A 59 4.75 34.86 11.61
N ASP A 60 5.61 33.86 11.52
CA ASP A 60 7.03 33.99 11.86
C ASP A 60 7.76 34.95 10.89
N LEU A 61 7.25 35.06 9.65
CA LEU A 61 7.71 36.03 8.64
C LEU A 61 7.04 37.41 8.74
N GLY A 62 6.13 37.60 9.71
CA GLY A 62 5.47 38.88 9.97
C GLY A 62 4.42 39.29 8.92
N VAL A 63 3.96 38.36 8.08
CA VAL A 63 2.97 38.63 7.03
C VAL A 63 1.56 38.17 7.39
N LEU A 64 1.36 37.50 8.53
CA LEU A 64 0.04 37.15 9.08
C LEU A 64 0.01 37.45 10.59
N GLU A 65 -1.08 38.06 11.07
CA GLU A 65 -1.22 38.39 12.49
C GLU A 65 -1.24 37.14 13.39
N ALA A 66 -0.62 37.23 14.56
CA ALA A 66 -0.47 36.10 15.48
C ALA A 66 -1.81 35.50 15.95
N GLU A 67 -2.83 36.33 16.18
CA GLU A 67 -4.18 35.88 16.54
C GLU A 67 -4.78 35.00 15.43
N LYS A 68 -4.70 35.45 14.17
CA LYS A 68 -5.20 34.71 13.01
C LYS A 68 -4.45 33.40 12.81
N ALA A 69 -3.11 33.45 12.86
CA ALA A 69 -2.29 32.25 12.70
C ALA A 69 -2.56 31.21 13.79
N GLY A 70 -2.75 31.65 15.04
CA GLY A 70 -3.07 30.79 16.17
C GLY A 70 -4.40 30.06 16.00
N VAL A 71 -5.48 30.77 15.67
CA VAL A 71 -6.79 30.13 15.50
C VAL A 71 -6.85 29.25 14.25
N ILE A 72 -6.14 29.60 13.17
CA ILE A 72 -6.04 28.74 11.98
C ILE A 72 -5.35 27.42 12.35
N ALA A 73 -4.23 27.49 13.07
CA ALA A 73 -3.53 26.29 13.53
C ALA A 73 -4.41 25.42 14.44
N GLU A 74 -5.17 26.01 15.36
CA GLU A 74 -6.10 25.29 16.22
C GLU A 74 -7.18 24.54 15.41
N VAL A 75 -7.77 25.18 14.40
CA VAL A 75 -8.79 24.52 13.56
C VAL A 75 -8.17 23.42 12.69
N CYS A 76 -6.94 23.61 12.21
CA CYS A 76 -6.23 22.54 11.52
C CYS A 76 -6.04 21.31 12.40
N ASP A 77 -5.70 21.48 13.68
CA ASP A 77 -5.59 20.36 14.63
C ASP A 77 -6.91 19.61 14.80
N GLU A 78 -8.03 20.33 14.79
CA GLU A 78 -9.36 19.72 14.84
C GLU A 78 -9.72 18.93 13.58
N ILE A 79 -9.30 19.40 12.40
CA ILE A 79 -9.46 18.68 11.13
C ILE A 79 -8.57 17.42 11.13
N ILE A 80 -7.32 17.53 11.56
CA ILE A 80 -6.39 16.39 11.68
C ILE A 80 -6.98 15.32 12.62
N ALA A 81 -7.58 15.74 13.73
CA ALA A 81 -8.26 14.88 14.69
C ALA A 81 -9.63 14.33 14.21
N GLY A 82 -10.08 14.68 13.00
CA GLY A 82 -11.29 14.15 12.38
C GLY A 82 -12.61 14.78 12.85
N LYS A 83 -12.59 15.94 13.52
CA LYS A 83 -13.82 16.59 14.03
C LYS A 83 -14.76 17.08 12.92
N PHE A 84 -14.25 17.28 11.71
CA PHE A 84 -14.95 17.92 10.60
C PHE A 84 -14.96 17.06 9.32
N ASP A 85 -14.81 15.73 9.42
CA ASP A 85 -14.70 14.86 8.23
C ASP A 85 -15.89 15.00 7.26
N ASP A 86 -17.10 15.27 7.77
CA ASP A 86 -18.31 15.48 6.97
C ASP A 86 -18.33 16.82 6.18
N GLU A 87 -17.40 17.74 6.46
CA GLU A 87 -17.33 19.07 5.85
C GLU A 87 -16.55 19.11 4.53
N PHE A 88 -16.13 17.94 4.04
CA PHE A 88 -15.33 17.79 2.82
C PHE A 88 -16.04 16.93 1.76
N PRO A 89 -17.18 17.39 1.20
CA PRO A 89 -18.08 16.56 0.42
C PRO A 89 -17.63 16.37 -1.04
N LEU A 90 -16.50 16.94 -1.45
CA LEU A 90 -16.11 17.04 -2.85
C LEU A 90 -15.64 15.71 -3.42
N VAL A 91 -15.92 15.51 -4.71
CA VAL A 91 -15.56 14.29 -5.44
C VAL A 91 -14.11 14.35 -5.93
N VAL A 92 -13.54 13.18 -6.22
CA VAL A 92 -12.23 13.08 -6.91
C VAL A 92 -12.28 13.76 -8.27
N TRP A 93 -13.40 13.59 -8.97
CA TRP A 93 -13.64 14.03 -10.35
C TRP A 93 -13.99 15.51 -10.45
N GLN A 94 -13.10 16.33 -9.92
CA GLN A 94 -13.22 17.78 -9.84
C GLN A 94 -12.22 18.48 -10.77
N THR A 95 -11.95 19.77 -10.56
CA THR A 95 -10.83 20.44 -11.24
C THR A 95 -9.51 19.68 -11.04
N GLY A 96 -8.78 19.49 -12.12
CA GLY A 96 -7.59 18.65 -12.17
C GLY A 96 -6.38 19.14 -11.36
N SER A 97 -6.35 20.43 -11.00
CA SER A 97 -5.36 20.99 -10.07
C SER A 97 -5.70 20.69 -8.61
N GLY A 98 -6.94 20.29 -8.32
CA GLY A 98 -7.45 20.15 -6.96
C GLY A 98 -7.83 21.46 -6.26
N THR A 99 -7.94 22.57 -7.00
CA THR A 99 -8.34 23.90 -6.46
C THR A 99 -9.60 23.86 -5.61
N GLN A 100 -10.60 23.05 -5.99
CA GLN A 100 -11.86 23.01 -5.25
C GLN A 100 -11.69 22.39 -3.86
N SER A 101 -10.88 21.33 -3.71
CA SER A 101 -10.54 20.80 -2.38
C SER A 101 -9.67 21.75 -1.57
N ASN A 102 -8.70 22.45 -2.20
CA ASN A 102 -7.93 23.49 -1.52
C ASN A 102 -8.86 24.58 -0.95
N MET A 103 -9.81 25.07 -1.77
CA MET A 103 -10.78 26.07 -1.33
C MET A 103 -11.78 25.53 -0.32
N ASN A 104 -12.18 24.26 -0.41
CA ASN A 104 -13.02 23.65 0.60
C ASN A 104 -12.36 23.65 1.98
N VAL A 105 -11.08 23.28 2.06
CA VAL A 105 -10.32 23.37 3.32
C VAL A 105 -10.19 24.81 3.78
N ASN A 106 -9.89 25.75 2.88
CA ASN A 106 -9.79 27.17 3.23
C ASN A 106 -11.11 27.72 3.79
N GLU A 107 -12.24 27.40 3.17
CA GLU A 107 -13.57 27.88 3.58
C GLU A 107 -13.99 27.32 4.93
N VAL A 108 -13.79 26.01 5.16
CA VAL A 108 -14.08 25.37 6.44
C VAL A 108 -13.23 25.99 7.56
N ILE A 109 -11.91 26.09 7.35
CA ILE A 109 -11.01 26.72 8.33
C ILE A 109 -11.44 28.16 8.63
N ALA A 110 -11.69 28.96 7.59
CA ALA A 110 -12.03 30.38 7.75
C ALA A 110 -13.33 30.57 8.55
N ARG A 111 -14.36 29.78 8.26
CA ARG A 111 -15.66 29.88 8.96
C ARG A 111 -15.55 29.43 10.41
N VAL A 112 -14.95 28.27 10.66
CA VAL A 112 -14.80 27.72 12.02
C VAL A 112 -13.93 28.66 12.87
N ALA A 113 -12.81 29.14 12.32
CA ALA A 113 -11.91 30.06 13.02
C ALA A 113 -12.59 31.40 13.33
N THR A 114 -13.33 31.97 12.39
CA THR A 114 -14.10 33.21 12.63
C THR A 114 -15.15 33.03 13.71
N ARG A 115 -15.84 31.89 13.75
CA ARG A 115 -16.81 31.58 14.81
C ARG A 115 -16.12 31.49 16.17
N LYS A 116 -15.01 30.77 16.29
CA LYS A 116 -14.24 30.65 17.54
C LYS A 116 -13.78 32.01 18.06
N LEU A 117 -13.27 32.88 17.18
CA LEU A 117 -12.86 34.24 17.55
C LEU A 117 -14.04 35.08 18.08
N LYS A 118 -15.21 35.00 17.43
CA LYS A 118 -16.42 35.70 17.91
C LYS A 118 -16.90 35.20 19.27
N GLU A 119 -16.85 33.88 19.50
CA GLU A 119 -17.18 33.28 20.80
C GLU A 119 -16.22 33.73 21.90
N GLN A 120 -14.98 34.08 21.54
CA GLN A 120 -13.96 34.66 22.43
C GLN A 120 -14.07 36.19 22.55
N GLY A 121 -15.04 36.83 21.87
CA GLY A 121 -15.26 38.28 21.91
C GLY A 121 -14.32 39.09 21.01
N SER A 122 -13.64 38.45 20.06
CA SER A 122 -12.80 39.11 19.05
C SER A 122 -13.64 39.51 17.82
N GLU A 123 -13.40 40.72 17.31
CA GLU A 123 -13.99 41.22 16.05
C GLU A 123 -13.18 40.77 14.81
N THR A 124 -12.05 40.08 15.01
CA THR A 124 -11.20 39.57 13.94
C THR A 124 -11.95 38.51 13.13
N THR A 125 -11.93 38.65 11.80
CA THR A 125 -12.48 37.66 10.85
C THR A 125 -11.36 37.01 10.05
N ILE A 126 -11.53 35.74 9.71
CA ILE A 126 -10.60 35.00 8.86
C ILE A 126 -11.16 34.91 7.45
N HIS A 127 -10.40 35.37 6.46
CA HIS A 127 -10.76 35.27 5.06
C HIS A 127 -10.10 34.05 4.41
N PRO A 128 -10.83 33.22 3.63
CA PRO A 128 -10.31 31.97 3.09
C PRO A 128 -9.13 32.16 2.12
N ASN A 129 -9.09 33.25 1.36
CA ASN A 129 -7.99 33.52 0.43
C ASN A 129 -6.86 34.31 1.11
N ASP A 130 -7.21 35.52 1.55
CA ASP A 130 -6.26 36.46 2.14
C ASP A 130 -5.57 35.96 3.41
N ASP A 131 -6.21 35.16 4.26
CA ASP A 131 -5.61 34.67 5.50
C ASP A 131 -5.22 33.19 5.41
N VAL A 132 -6.18 32.30 5.13
CA VAL A 132 -5.92 30.84 5.13
C VAL A 132 -5.05 30.40 3.95
N ASN A 133 -5.25 31.00 2.78
CA ASN A 133 -4.48 30.74 1.56
C ASN A 133 -3.37 31.78 1.32
N LYS A 134 -2.98 32.54 2.35
CA LYS A 134 -1.92 33.56 2.23
C LYS A 134 -0.60 32.92 1.78
N SER A 135 0.05 33.54 0.80
CA SER A 135 1.31 33.08 0.18
C SER A 135 1.26 31.72 -0.53
N GLN A 136 0.04 31.23 -0.83
CA GLN A 136 -0.19 29.91 -1.41
C GLN A 136 -0.96 29.99 -2.73
N SER A 137 -0.91 28.90 -3.50
CA SER A 137 -1.73 28.64 -4.67
C SER A 137 -2.24 27.21 -4.62
N SER A 138 -3.42 26.92 -5.15
CA SER A 138 -3.84 25.51 -5.30
C SER A 138 -2.80 24.65 -6.03
N ASN A 139 -2.04 25.27 -6.94
CA ASN A 139 -1.04 24.59 -7.75
C ASN A 139 0.14 24.11 -6.92
N ASP A 140 0.56 24.81 -5.87
CA ASP A 140 1.65 24.38 -4.97
C ASP A 140 1.14 23.71 -3.68
N THR A 141 -0.10 23.96 -3.27
CA THR A 141 -0.66 23.31 -2.08
C THR A 141 -1.12 21.88 -2.32
N TYR A 142 -1.80 21.60 -3.45
CA TYR A 142 -2.29 20.24 -3.71
C TYR A 142 -1.14 19.21 -3.88
N PRO A 143 -0.10 19.43 -4.71
CA PRO A 143 1.04 18.51 -4.76
C PRO A 143 1.78 18.38 -3.43
N THR A 144 1.85 19.46 -2.63
CA THR A 144 2.39 19.35 -1.27
C THR A 144 1.55 18.40 -0.40
N ALA A 145 0.22 18.54 -0.42
CA ALA A 145 -0.68 17.64 0.29
C ALA A 145 -0.57 16.19 -0.24
N MET A 146 -0.33 15.98 -1.53
CA MET A 146 -0.10 14.64 -2.10
C MET A 146 1.13 13.97 -1.48
N HIS A 147 2.25 14.68 -1.38
CA HIS A 147 3.50 14.15 -0.83
C HIS A 147 3.40 13.88 0.67
N LEU A 148 2.83 14.84 1.42
CA LEU A 148 2.50 14.67 2.84
C LEU A 148 1.64 13.42 3.06
N ALA A 149 0.52 13.30 2.33
CA ALA A 149 -0.40 12.17 2.46
C ALA A 149 0.28 10.85 2.11
N ALA A 150 0.99 10.79 0.97
CA ALA A 150 1.67 9.59 0.49
C ALA A 150 2.70 9.08 1.50
N LYS A 151 3.60 9.95 1.98
CA LYS A 151 4.63 9.56 2.95
C LYS A 151 4.00 9.09 4.27
N THR A 152 2.97 9.79 4.74
CA THR A 152 2.26 9.46 5.99
C THR A 152 1.59 8.08 5.91
N VAL A 153 0.79 7.79 4.88
CA VAL A 153 0.09 6.50 4.79
C VAL A 153 1.03 5.31 4.59
N LEU A 154 2.20 5.53 3.96
CA LEU A 154 3.21 4.47 3.83
C LEU A 154 3.81 4.12 5.20
N LEU A 155 4.20 5.14 5.97
CA LEU A 155 4.86 4.98 7.27
C LEU A 155 3.91 4.51 8.36
N GLU A 156 2.70 5.07 8.42
CA GLU A 156 1.75 4.85 9.51
C GLU A 156 0.78 3.69 9.25
N SER A 157 0.53 3.33 7.99
CA SER A 157 -0.42 2.26 7.64
C SER A 157 0.25 1.06 7.00
N LEU A 158 0.91 1.25 5.85
CA LEU A 158 1.39 0.12 5.05
C LEU A 158 2.55 -0.64 5.70
N PHE A 159 3.53 0.08 6.26
CA PHE A 159 4.70 -0.54 6.89
C PHE A 159 4.32 -1.42 8.09
N PRO A 160 3.48 -0.97 9.03
CA PRO A 160 2.96 -1.84 10.08
C PRO A 160 2.27 -3.10 9.57
N ALA A 161 1.48 -3.01 8.49
CA ALA A 161 0.81 -4.17 7.90
C ALA A 161 1.81 -5.19 7.30
N ILE A 162 2.85 -4.70 6.62
CA ILE A 162 3.94 -5.55 6.11
C ILE A 162 4.68 -6.22 7.27
N ASP A 163 5.01 -5.45 8.31
CA ASP A 163 5.76 -5.94 9.47
C ASP A 163 4.98 -7.02 10.23
N ALA A 164 3.67 -6.84 10.40
CA ALA A 164 2.80 -7.84 11.05
C ALA A 164 2.79 -9.16 10.28
N LEU A 165 2.54 -9.14 8.97
CA LEU A 165 2.54 -10.37 8.16
C LEU A 165 3.94 -10.99 8.07
N HIS A 166 4.99 -10.16 7.96
CA HIS A 166 6.38 -10.63 7.96
C HIS A 166 6.70 -11.38 9.25
N ALA A 167 6.37 -10.83 10.43
CA ALA A 167 6.63 -11.46 11.71
C ALA A 167 5.93 -12.83 11.82
N THR A 168 4.64 -12.90 11.48
CA THR A 168 3.88 -14.15 11.47
C THR A 168 4.51 -15.21 10.57
N LEU A 169 4.87 -14.83 9.33
CA LEU A 169 5.47 -15.77 8.39
C LEU A 169 6.89 -16.19 8.80
N ASP A 170 7.66 -15.31 9.43
CA ASP A 170 8.99 -15.65 9.97
C ASP A 170 8.88 -16.66 11.13
N GLU A 171 7.93 -16.46 12.04
CA GLU A 171 7.63 -17.43 13.10
C GLU A 171 7.23 -18.78 12.53
N LYS A 172 6.36 -18.81 11.50
CA LYS A 172 5.95 -20.05 10.82
C LYS A 172 7.11 -20.71 10.06
N ALA A 173 7.96 -19.91 9.41
CA ALA A 173 9.15 -20.42 8.73
C ALA A 173 10.09 -21.15 9.71
N ASN A 174 10.31 -20.56 10.89
CA ASN A 174 11.11 -21.14 11.96
C ASN A 174 10.43 -22.38 12.57
N ALA A 175 9.13 -22.33 12.84
CA ALA A 175 8.37 -23.46 13.39
C ALA A 175 8.35 -24.68 12.45
N PHE A 176 8.39 -24.45 11.13
CA PHE A 176 8.31 -25.50 10.11
C PHE A 176 9.67 -25.80 9.45
N ALA A 177 10.77 -25.36 10.08
CA ALA A 177 12.12 -25.48 9.53
C ALA A 177 12.54 -26.91 9.22
N ASP A 178 12.06 -27.89 10.00
CA ASP A 178 12.42 -29.31 9.87
C ASP A 178 11.40 -30.15 9.09
N ILE A 179 10.30 -29.56 8.62
CA ILE A 179 9.24 -30.29 7.91
C ILE A 179 9.63 -30.42 6.44
N VAL A 180 10.16 -31.58 6.06
CA VAL A 180 10.56 -31.87 4.67
C VAL A 180 9.31 -32.13 3.82
N LYS A 181 9.18 -31.40 2.72
CA LYS A 181 8.13 -31.53 1.71
C LYS A 181 8.72 -31.66 0.31
N ILE A 182 7.88 -31.97 -0.68
CA ILE A 182 8.31 -31.97 -2.07
C ILE A 182 8.26 -30.55 -2.65
N GLY A 183 9.37 -30.10 -3.25
CA GLY A 183 9.37 -28.88 -4.05
C GLY A 183 8.59 -29.09 -5.33
N ARG A 184 8.05 -28.01 -5.91
CA ARG A 184 7.41 -28.05 -7.23
C ARG A 184 7.93 -26.95 -8.13
N THR A 185 8.42 -27.32 -9.31
CA THR A 185 8.80 -26.38 -10.37
C THR A 185 8.01 -26.73 -11.61
N HIS A 186 7.49 -25.71 -12.32
CA HIS A 186 6.56 -25.93 -13.44
C HIS A 186 5.32 -26.78 -13.06
N LEU A 187 4.91 -26.72 -11.79
CA LEU A 187 3.85 -27.54 -11.19
C LEU A 187 4.11 -29.06 -11.18
N GLN A 188 5.33 -29.50 -11.52
CA GLN A 188 5.75 -30.89 -11.44
C GLN A 188 6.53 -31.14 -10.15
N ASP A 189 6.54 -32.38 -9.67
CA ASP A 189 7.38 -32.79 -8.55
C ASP A 189 8.86 -32.45 -8.84
N ALA A 190 9.56 -31.92 -7.84
CA ALA A 190 10.98 -31.59 -7.89
C ALA A 190 11.72 -32.21 -6.70
N THR A 191 12.92 -31.73 -6.35
CA THR A 191 13.63 -32.21 -5.17
C THR A 191 13.00 -31.70 -3.86
N PRO A 192 13.26 -32.35 -2.71
CA PRO A 192 12.75 -31.90 -1.43
C PRO A 192 13.24 -30.51 -1.03
N ILE A 193 12.40 -29.79 -0.29
CA ILE A 193 12.70 -28.56 0.46
C ILE A 193 12.03 -28.68 1.83
N THR A 194 12.37 -27.85 2.81
CA THR A 194 11.53 -27.76 4.02
C THR A 194 10.40 -26.76 3.81
N LEU A 195 9.27 -26.95 4.51
CA LEU A 195 8.18 -25.97 4.51
C LEU A 195 8.68 -24.62 5.05
N GLY A 196 9.57 -24.64 6.04
CA GLY A 196 10.25 -23.43 6.50
C GLY A 196 11.06 -22.72 5.42
N GLN A 197 11.79 -23.45 4.57
CA GLN A 197 12.51 -22.86 3.42
C GLN A 197 11.54 -22.22 2.41
N GLU A 198 10.40 -22.85 2.12
CA GLU A 198 9.39 -22.28 1.23
C GLU A 198 8.84 -20.96 1.78
N ILE A 199 8.43 -20.94 3.05
CA ILE A 199 7.90 -19.75 3.72
C ILE A 199 8.98 -18.67 3.86
N SER A 200 10.25 -19.03 4.07
CA SER A 200 11.35 -18.05 4.12
C SER A 200 11.48 -17.22 2.83
N GLY A 201 11.06 -17.79 1.68
CA GLY A 201 10.94 -17.05 0.43
C GLY A 201 9.87 -15.96 0.49
N TRP A 202 8.72 -16.25 1.11
CA TRP A 202 7.64 -15.27 1.33
C TRP A 202 8.05 -14.18 2.33
N VAL A 203 8.75 -14.55 3.41
CA VAL A 203 9.33 -13.61 4.37
C VAL A 203 10.29 -12.64 3.66
N ARG A 204 11.18 -13.17 2.81
CA ARG A 204 12.12 -12.33 2.05
C ARG A 204 11.41 -11.41 1.06
N MET A 205 10.34 -11.85 0.41
CA MET A 205 9.52 -11.02 -0.48
C MET A 205 8.98 -9.78 0.24
N LEU A 206 8.37 -9.96 1.41
CA LEU A 206 7.85 -8.85 2.23
C LEU A 206 8.97 -7.90 2.68
N ALA A 207 10.08 -8.45 3.20
CA ALA A 207 11.21 -7.65 3.65
C ALA A 207 11.83 -6.82 2.51
N LEU A 208 12.00 -7.42 1.33
CA LEU A 208 12.57 -6.72 0.17
C LEU A 208 11.59 -5.69 -0.41
N SER A 209 10.30 -6.01 -0.46
CA SER A 209 9.26 -5.07 -0.88
C SER A 209 9.20 -3.84 0.03
N LYS A 210 9.26 -4.01 1.36
CA LYS A 210 9.39 -2.89 2.29
C LYS A 210 10.64 -2.05 2.02
N GLN A 211 11.81 -2.69 1.90
CA GLN A 211 13.07 -2.00 1.58
C GLN A 211 13.01 -1.22 0.25
N MET A 212 12.30 -1.72 -0.76
CA MET A 212 12.13 -1.01 -2.03
C MET A 212 11.26 0.24 -1.85
N ILE A 213 10.20 0.17 -1.05
CA ILE A 213 9.34 1.32 -0.74
C ILE A 213 10.06 2.33 0.15
N GLU A 214 10.83 1.89 1.15
CA GLU A 214 11.64 2.76 2.00
C GLU A 214 12.60 3.65 1.18
N ARG A 215 13.19 3.10 0.12
CA ARG A 215 14.06 3.85 -0.80
C ARG A 215 13.35 4.92 -1.61
N THR A 216 12.02 4.94 -1.63
CA THR A 216 11.23 5.96 -2.32
C THR A 216 10.73 7.06 -1.38
N LEU A 217 11.01 6.97 -0.07
CA LEU A 217 10.57 7.96 0.91
C LEU A 217 11.33 9.29 0.79
N ASP A 218 12.62 9.25 0.47
CA ASP A 218 13.43 10.47 0.31
C ASP A 218 12.90 11.36 -0.82
N PRO A 219 12.61 10.86 -2.04
CA PRO A 219 11.95 11.66 -3.06
C PRO A 219 10.59 12.26 -2.65
N LEU A 220 9.87 11.69 -1.67
CA LEU A 220 8.61 12.25 -1.18
C LEU A 220 8.79 13.40 -0.18
N THR A 221 10.03 13.70 0.27
CA THR A 221 10.28 14.79 1.21
C THR A 221 10.14 16.16 0.55
N GLU A 222 10.33 16.25 -0.76
CA GLU A 222 10.29 17.51 -1.49
C GLU A 222 8.87 18.00 -1.71
N LEU A 223 8.59 19.21 -1.21
CA LEU A 223 7.28 19.85 -1.25
C LEU A 223 7.26 21.01 -2.25
N ALA A 224 6.18 21.10 -3.02
CA ALA A 224 5.99 22.17 -4.00
C ALA A 224 5.76 23.56 -3.34
N ILE A 225 5.43 23.59 -2.05
CA ILE A 225 5.06 24.81 -1.31
C ILE A 225 6.06 25.96 -1.50
N GLY A 226 5.55 27.15 -1.81
CA GLY A 226 6.35 28.32 -2.16
C GLY A 226 6.57 28.49 -3.67
N GLY A 227 6.17 27.53 -4.50
CA GLY A 227 6.14 27.69 -5.97
C GLY A 227 5.00 28.58 -6.47
N THR A 228 3.95 28.76 -5.66
CA THR A 228 2.72 29.49 -5.95
C THR A 228 2.09 29.12 -7.29
N ALA A 229 1.84 30.08 -8.18
CA ALA A 229 1.01 29.86 -9.37
C ALA A 229 1.68 28.95 -10.41
N VAL A 230 2.95 29.22 -10.73
CA VAL A 230 3.67 28.62 -11.86
C VAL A 230 5.12 28.25 -11.54
N GLY A 231 5.53 28.32 -10.27
CA GLY A 231 6.86 27.93 -9.79
C GLY A 231 7.78 29.10 -9.44
N THR A 232 7.36 30.34 -9.69
CA THR A 232 8.19 31.54 -9.46
C THR A 232 8.15 32.06 -8.03
N GLY A 233 7.21 31.61 -7.21
CA GLY A 233 7.02 32.14 -5.86
C GLY A 233 6.39 33.54 -5.82
N ILE A 234 5.75 33.99 -6.91
CA ILE A 234 5.05 35.29 -6.91
C ILE A 234 4.05 35.37 -5.75
N ASN A 235 4.05 36.49 -5.03
CA ASN A 235 3.24 36.76 -3.83
C ASN A 235 3.57 35.92 -2.58
N ALA A 236 4.68 35.16 -2.58
CA ALA A 236 5.23 34.56 -1.36
C ALA A 236 6.46 35.34 -0.86
N HIS A 237 6.70 35.29 0.45
CA HIS A 237 7.98 35.73 1.01
C HIS A 237 9.11 34.79 0.53
N PRO A 238 10.34 35.28 0.28
CA PRO A 238 11.44 34.42 -0.19
C PRO A 238 11.68 33.17 0.68
N ASP A 239 11.57 33.31 2.00
CA ASP A 239 11.79 32.22 2.96
C ASP A 239 10.52 31.39 3.26
N PHE A 240 9.38 31.67 2.61
CA PHE A 240 8.10 31.05 2.93
C PHE A 240 8.10 29.53 2.70
N GLY A 241 8.60 29.07 1.54
CA GLY A 241 8.58 27.64 1.20
C GLY A 241 9.38 26.80 2.18
N ASP A 242 10.59 27.24 2.51
CA ASP A 242 11.51 26.55 3.42
C ASP A 242 10.94 26.52 4.84
N LEU A 243 10.46 27.66 5.34
CA LEU A 243 9.89 27.73 6.67
C LEU A 243 8.58 26.94 6.79
N ALA A 244 7.71 26.98 5.77
CA ALA A 244 6.48 26.20 5.78
C ALA A 244 6.76 24.69 5.77
N ALA A 245 7.71 24.22 4.96
CA ALA A 245 8.14 22.82 4.97
C ALA A 245 8.75 22.40 6.32
N GLN A 246 9.53 23.27 6.95
CA GLN A 246 10.03 23.04 8.30
C GLN A 246 8.88 22.89 9.31
N LYS A 247 7.88 23.77 9.30
CA LYS A 247 6.71 23.66 10.20
C LYS A 247 5.92 22.37 9.97
N MET A 248 5.77 21.95 8.71
CA MET A 248 5.12 20.67 8.40
C MET A 248 5.95 19.47 8.89
N SER A 249 7.29 19.59 8.88
CA SER A 249 8.17 18.57 9.44
C SER A 249 8.05 18.47 10.96
N GLU A 250 8.00 19.62 11.65
CA GLU A 250 7.78 19.70 13.10
C GLU A 250 6.42 19.08 13.48
N GLU A 251 5.38 19.32 12.68
CA GLU A 251 4.04 18.81 12.92
C GLU A 251 3.93 17.29 12.77
N THR A 252 4.55 16.75 11.71
CA THR A 252 4.41 15.33 11.36
C THR A 252 5.47 14.44 12.03
N GLY A 253 6.57 15.03 12.49
CA GLY A 253 7.76 14.28 12.91
C GLY A 253 8.55 13.68 11.76
N TYR A 254 8.20 13.97 10.51
CA TYR A 254 8.90 13.49 9.31
C TYR A 254 9.63 14.64 8.61
N GLU A 255 10.79 14.34 8.04
CA GLU A 255 11.55 15.35 7.29
C GLU A 255 10.84 15.70 5.99
N PHE A 256 10.63 16.99 5.78
CA PHE A 256 10.15 17.60 4.54
C PHE A 256 10.97 18.86 4.22
N THR A 257 11.20 19.07 2.94
CA THR A 257 11.96 20.21 2.41
C THR A 257 11.17 20.89 1.31
N SER A 258 11.46 22.16 1.09
CA SER A 258 11.00 22.90 -0.08
C SER A 258 11.75 22.37 -1.31
N ALA A 259 11.01 21.89 -2.33
CA ALA A 259 11.61 21.31 -3.55
C ALA A 259 12.65 22.22 -4.22
N GLU A 260 13.79 21.66 -4.64
CA GLU A 260 14.86 22.44 -5.30
C GLU A 260 14.35 23.13 -6.58
N ASN A 261 13.51 22.45 -7.35
CA ASN A 261 12.92 22.99 -8.57
C ASN A 261 11.38 23.00 -8.49
N LYS A 262 10.82 24.20 -8.29
CA LYS A 262 9.36 24.38 -8.19
C LYS A 262 8.62 24.13 -9.50
N PHE A 263 9.24 24.34 -10.65
CA PHE A 263 8.58 24.07 -11.94
C PHE A 263 8.35 22.57 -12.13
N HIS A 264 9.34 21.75 -11.78
CA HIS A 264 9.21 20.29 -11.75
C HIS A 264 8.14 19.85 -10.75
N ALA A 265 8.18 20.32 -9.50
CA ALA A 265 7.24 19.92 -8.45
C ALA A 265 5.76 20.28 -8.76
N LEU A 266 5.52 21.24 -9.66
CA LEU A 266 4.17 21.59 -10.12
C LEU A 266 3.71 20.75 -11.31
N THR A 267 4.62 20.44 -12.24
CA THR A 267 4.28 19.82 -13.53
C THR A 267 4.43 18.31 -13.54
N SER A 268 5.40 17.76 -12.82
CA SER A 268 5.71 16.32 -12.82
C SER A 268 5.34 15.67 -11.49
N HIS A 269 4.96 14.39 -11.56
CA HIS A 269 4.64 13.56 -10.39
C HIS A 269 5.37 12.21 -10.45
N ASP A 270 6.56 12.21 -11.05
CA ASP A 270 7.39 11.01 -11.21
C ASP A 270 7.79 10.37 -9.88
N GLN A 271 7.96 11.17 -8.82
CA GLN A 271 8.23 10.68 -7.45
C GLN A 271 7.10 9.78 -6.93
N LEU A 272 5.84 10.14 -7.21
CA LEU A 272 4.66 9.32 -6.87
C LEU A 272 4.53 8.09 -7.77
N VAL A 273 4.84 8.21 -9.07
CA VAL A 273 4.87 7.07 -10.01
C VAL A 273 5.91 6.05 -9.56
N PHE A 274 7.12 6.51 -9.24
CA PHE A 274 8.21 5.65 -8.79
C PHE A 274 7.87 4.93 -7.50
N THR A 275 7.32 5.66 -6.52
CA THR A 275 6.84 5.11 -5.25
C THR A 275 5.75 4.06 -5.48
N HIS A 276 4.73 4.36 -6.28
CA HIS A 276 3.66 3.42 -6.55
C HIS A 276 4.15 2.17 -7.31
N GLY A 277 5.20 2.31 -8.14
CA GLY A 277 5.88 1.17 -8.75
C GLY A 277 6.46 0.18 -7.73
N ALA A 278 6.98 0.67 -6.60
CA ALA A 278 7.42 -0.17 -5.48
C ALA A 278 6.24 -0.80 -4.72
N VAL A 279 5.14 -0.05 -4.52
CA VAL A 279 3.88 -0.59 -3.95
C VAL A 279 3.28 -1.68 -4.84
N LYS A 280 3.36 -1.55 -6.16
CA LYS A 280 2.97 -2.60 -7.12
C LYS A 280 3.84 -3.85 -6.96
N ALA A 281 5.14 -3.72 -6.73
CA ALA A 281 6.01 -4.88 -6.50
C ALA A 281 5.54 -5.68 -5.27
N LEU A 282 5.20 -4.99 -4.17
CA LEU A 282 4.59 -5.61 -2.99
C LEU A 282 3.28 -6.33 -3.34
N ALA A 283 2.41 -5.73 -4.14
CA ALA A 283 1.16 -6.38 -4.56
C ALA A 283 1.41 -7.66 -5.36
N MET A 284 2.44 -7.70 -6.22
CA MET A 284 2.82 -8.88 -6.98
C MET A 284 3.38 -9.99 -6.09
N ASP A 285 4.18 -9.64 -5.08
CA ASP A 285 4.68 -10.58 -4.08
C ASP A 285 3.53 -11.13 -3.23
N ALA A 286 2.62 -10.27 -2.76
CA ALA A 286 1.43 -10.66 -2.01
C ALA A 286 0.51 -11.60 -2.83
N MET A 287 0.35 -11.33 -4.13
CA MET A 287 -0.35 -12.23 -5.06
C MET A 287 0.32 -13.62 -5.09
N LYS A 288 1.65 -13.69 -5.15
CA LYS A 288 2.38 -14.98 -5.15
C LYS A 288 2.14 -15.73 -3.84
N ILE A 289 2.30 -15.07 -2.70
CA ILE A 289 2.10 -15.66 -1.36
C ILE A 289 0.68 -16.22 -1.23
N ALA A 290 -0.34 -15.41 -1.55
CA ALA A 290 -1.74 -15.85 -1.48
C ALA A 290 -2.05 -17.04 -2.40
N ASN A 291 -1.45 -17.05 -3.60
CA ASN A 291 -1.57 -18.15 -4.55
C ASN A 291 -0.96 -19.44 -4.01
N ASP A 292 0.26 -19.39 -3.50
CA ASP A 292 0.91 -20.58 -2.93
C ASP A 292 0.07 -21.13 -1.78
N VAL A 293 -0.36 -20.29 -0.85
CA VAL A 293 -1.18 -20.72 0.30
C VAL A 293 -2.46 -21.43 -0.15
N ARG A 294 -3.21 -20.86 -1.10
CA ARG A 294 -4.45 -21.52 -1.58
C ARG A 294 -4.21 -22.80 -2.38
N TRP A 295 -3.08 -22.91 -3.08
CA TRP A 295 -2.72 -24.13 -3.80
C TRP A 295 -2.28 -25.22 -2.84
N LEU A 296 -1.43 -24.90 -1.86
CA LEU A 296 -0.98 -25.84 -0.84
C LEU A 296 -2.16 -26.32 0.04
N ALA A 297 -3.15 -25.46 0.28
CA ALA A 297 -4.38 -25.80 0.99
C ALA A 297 -5.48 -26.45 0.12
N SER A 298 -5.24 -26.66 -1.18
CA SER A 298 -6.26 -27.22 -2.07
C SER A 298 -6.61 -28.66 -1.68
N GLY A 299 -7.89 -28.96 -1.50
CA GLY A 299 -8.31 -30.25 -0.95
C GLY A 299 -9.81 -30.29 -0.59
N PRO A 300 -10.22 -31.12 0.39
CA PRO A 300 -9.37 -31.88 1.32
C PRO A 300 -8.89 -33.25 0.78
N ARG A 301 -9.35 -33.69 -0.39
CA ARG A 301 -9.03 -35.04 -0.92
C ARG A 301 -8.53 -35.10 -2.35
N ALA A 302 -8.74 -34.06 -3.14
CA ALA A 302 -8.50 -34.06 -4.58
C ALA A 302 -7.63 -32.86 -5.02
N GLY A 303 -6.71 -32.44 -4.15
CA GLY A 303 -5.77 -31.34 -4.37
C GLY A 303 -4.38 -31.68 -3.86
N ILE A 304 -3.59 -30.66 -3.51
CA ILE A 304 -2.24 -30.82 -2.92
C ILE A 304 -2.32 -31.15 -1.43
N GLY A 305 -3.11 -30.38 -0.66
CA GLY A 305 -3.42 -30.65 0.75
C GLY A 305 -2.23 -30.68 1.71
N GLU A 306 -1.16 -29.93 1.44
CA GLU A 306 0.05 -29.93 2.29
C GLU A 306 -0.07 -29.01 3.51
N ILE A 307 -0.98 -28.04 3.49
CA ILE A 307 -1.27 -27.19 4.64
C ILE A 307 -2.78 -27.09 4.88
N THR A 308 -3.17 -26.77 6.10
CA THR A 308 -4.51 -26.27 6.42
C THR A 308 -4.48 -24.76 6.64
N ILE A 309 -5.64 -24.15 6.50
CA ILE A 309 -5.91 -22.74 6.78
C ILE A 309 -7.20 -22.64 7.62
N PRO A 310 -7.37 -21.56 8.41
CA PRO A 310 -8.57 -21.35 9.20
C PRO A 310 -9.87 -21.37 8.41
N GLU A 311 -10.92 -21.92 9.03
CA GLU A 311 -12.29 -21.88 8.52
C GLU A 311 -13.03 -20.66 9.11
N ASN A 312 -13.07 -19.54 8.39
CA ASN A 312 -13.70 -18.32 8.91
C ASN A 312 -15.21 -18.26 8.61
N GLU A 313 -15.64 -18.81 7.47
CA GLU A 313 -17.04 -18.80 7.02
C GLU A 313 -17.44 -20.13 6.35
N PRO A 314 -18.74 -20.48 6.30
CA PRO A 314 -19.22 -21.59 5.48
C PRO A 314 -18.86 -21.39 4.00
N GLY A 315 -18.02 -22.26 3.44
CA GLY A 315 -17.46 -22.09 2.09
C GLY A 315 -18.42 -22.44 0.94
N SER A 316 -19.63 -22.93 1.21
CA SER A 316 -20.62 -23.17 0.16
C SER A 316 -22.04 -23.19 0.70
N SER A 317 -22.97 -22.60 -0.08
CA SER A 317 -24.40 -22.67 0.18
C SER A 317 -25.01 -24.07 -0.08
N ILE A 318 -24.33 -24.95 -0.81
CA ILE A 318 -24.86 -26.26 -1.24
C ILE A 318 -23.99 -27.45 -0.82
N MET A 319 -22.70 -27.24 -0.50
CA MET A 319 -21.79 -28.31 -0.06
C MET A 319 -21.43 -28.14 1.43
N PRO A 320 -22.17 -28.79 2.35
CA PRO A 320 -21.84 -28.77 3.78
C PRO A 320 -20.41 -29.24 4.02
N GLY A 321 -19.66 -28.49 4.85
CA GLY A 321 -18.27 -28.81 5.21
C GLY A 321 -17.20 -28.41 4.18
N LYS A 322 -17.57 -27.72 3.08
CA LYS A 322 -16.58 -27.12 2.18
C LYS A 322 -16.05 -25.81 2.76
N VAL A 323 -14.73 -25.66 2.79
CA VAL A 323 -14.01 -24.45 3.20
C VAL A 323 -13.25 -23.90 2.00
N ASN A 324 -13.31 -22.59 1.81
CA ASN A 324 -12.60 -21.91 0.72
C ASN A 324 -11.46 -21.05 1.28
N PRO A 325 -10.39 -20.84 0.49
CA PRO A 325 -9.31 -19.91 0.84
C PRO A 325 -9.73 -18.46 0.58
N THR A 326 -10.80 -17.98 1.23
CA THR A 326 -11.43 -16.67 0.98
C THR A 326 -10.47 -15.50 1.20
N GLN A 327 -9.58 -15.59 2.20
CA GLN A 327 -8.56 -14.58 2.46
C GLN A 327 -7.52 -14.50 1.34
N SER A 328 -7.08 -15.65 0.78
CA SER A 328 -6.22 -15.66 -0.40
C SER A 328 -6.94 -15.06 -1.61
N GLU A 329 -8.21 -15.38 -1.81
CA GLU A 329 -9.02 -14.83 -2.91
C GLU A 329 -9.09 -13.29 -2.81
N ALA A 330 -9.42 -12.75 -1.64
CA ALA A 330 -9.48 -11.31 -1.38
C ALA A 330 -8.13 -10.62 -1.66
N LEU A 331 -7.03 -11.14 -1.13
CA LEU A 331 -5.69 -10.57 -1.33
C LEU A 331 -5.30 -10.58 -2.82
N THR A 332 -5.63 -11.65 -3.56
CA THR A 332 -5.36 -11.68 -5.01
C THR A 332 -6.20 -10.67 -5.82
N MET A 333 -7.46 -10.43 -5.43
CA MET A 333 -8.27 -9.39 -6.08
C MET A 333 -7.74 -7.98 -5.80
N VAL A 334 -7.32 -7.72 -4.55
CA VAL A 334 -6.68 -6.45 -4.17
C VAL A 334 -5.40 -6.21 -4.97
N ALA A 335 -4.54 -7.22 -5.09
CA ALA A 335 -3.33 -7.10 -5.89
C ALA A 335 -3.65 -6.76 -7.36
N ALA A 336 -4.67 -7.37 -7.97
CA ALA A 336 -5.10 -7.02 -9.32
C ALA A 336 -5.58 -5.55 -9.42
N GLN A 337 -6.31 -5.06 -8.42
CA GLN A 337 -6.74 -3.66 -8.37
C GLN A 337 -5.56 -2.70 -8.27
N VAL A 338 -4.54 -3.00 -7.44
CA VAL A 338 -3.33 -2.17 -7.33
C VAL A 338 -2.57 -2.08 -8.67
N LEU A 339 -2.52 -3.17 -9.45
CA LEU A 339 -1.93 -3.13 -10.79
C LEU A 339 -2.71 -2.22 -11.75
N GLY A 340 -4.05 -2.21 -11.67
CA GLY A 340 -4.89 -1.27 -12.43
C GLY A 340 -4.70 0.19 -12.01
N ASN A 341 -4.55 0.43 -10.71
CA ASN A 341 -4.27 1.74 -10.14
C ASN A 341 -2.90 2.26 -10.60
N ASP A 342 -1.88 1.39 -10.65
CA ASP A 342 -0.54 1.73 -11.15
C ASP A 342 -0.58 2.20 -12.61
N ALA A 343 -1.31 1.49 -13.47
CA ALA A 343 -1.49 1.89 -14.86
C ALA A 343 -2.20 3.25 -14.99
N THR A 344 -3.20 3.50 -14.14
CA THR A 344 -3.92 4.77 -14.09
C THR A 344 -3.01 5.92 -13.66
N ILE A 345 -2.22 5.73 -12.60
CA ILE A 345 -1.25 6.70 -12.09
C ILE A 345 -0.19 7.01 -13.14
N GLY A 346 0.41 5.97 -13.74
CA GLY A 346 1.43 6.14 -14.78
C GLY A 346 0.90 6.90 -15.99
N PHE A 347 -0.31 6.59 -16.46
CA PHE A 347 -0.94 7.35 -17.54
C PHE A 347 -1.20 8.80 -17.13
N ALA A 348 -1.86 9.04 -16.00
CA ALA A 348 -2.18 10.37 -15.50
C ALA A 348 -0.94 11.28 -15.30
N ALA A 349 0.14 10.72 -14.76
CA ALA A 349 1.39 11.45 -14.58
C ALA A 349 2.04 11.87 -15.91
N SER A 350 1.86 11.09 -16.98
CA SER A 350 2.39 11.42 -18.31
C SER A 350 1.68 12.58 -19.02
N GLN A 351 0.51 13.01 -18.52
CA GLN A 351 -0.34 14.02 -19.17
C GLN A 351 -0.04 15.48 -18.74
N GLY A 352 1.15 15.76 -18.21
CA GLY A 352 1.55 17.13 -17.87
C GLY A 352 1.57 18.05 -19.09
N ASN A 353 1.09 19.29 -18.94
CA ASN A 353 1.15 20.31 -19.99
C ASN A 353 1.71 21.62 -19.43
N PHE A 354 2.85 22.05 -19.96
CA PHE A 354 3.52 23.28 -19.54
C PHE A 354 3.77 23.31 -18.03
N GLU A 355 3.32 24.35 -17.31
CA GLU A 355 3.65 24.58 -15.90
C GLU A 355 2.82 23.74 -14.90
N LEU A 356 1.86 22.91 -15.34
CA LEU A 356 1.00 22.17 -14.42
C LEU A 356 0.49 20.85 -15.00
N ASN A 357 0.61 19.76 -14.24
CA ASN A 357 -0.18 18.55 -14.46
C ASN A 357 -1.51 18.66 -13.70
N VAL A 358 -2.61 18.53 -14.45
CA VAL A 358 -4.00 18.65 -13.98
C VAL A 358 -4.70 17.28 -13.84
N PHE A 359 -3.96 16.26 -13.46
CA PHE A 359 -4.49 14.94 -13.09
C PHE A 359 -4.22 14.61 -11.61
N LYS A 360 -3.96 15.63 -10.79
CA LYS A 360 -3.54 15.46 -9.39
C LYS A 360 -4.54 14.64 -8.55
N PRO A 361 -5.87 14.91 -8.62
CA PRO A 361 -6.85 14.12 -7.87
C PRO A 361 -6.87 12.64 -8.20
N VAL A 362 -6.81 12.27 -9.48
CA VAL A 362 -6.88 10.86 -9.88
C VAL A 362 -5.59 10.11 -9.53
N ILE A 363 -4.43 10.77 -9.61
CA ILE A 363 -3.15 10.21 -9.13
C ILE A 363 -3.27 9.88 -7.64
N MET A 364 -3.69 10.86 -6.84
CA MET A 364 -3.72 10.71 -5.40
C MET A 364 -4.79 9.73 -4.92
N TYR A 365 -5.97 9.74 -5.56
CA TYR A 365 -7.03 8.78 -5.27
C TYR A 365 -6.56 7.34 -5.45
N ASN A 366 -5.96 7.02 -6.59
CA ASN A 366 -5.46 5.68 -6.87
C ASN A 366 -4.31 5.29 -5.94
N PHE A 367 -3.42 6.23 -5.60
CA PHE A 367 -2.33 5.98 -4.67
C PHE A 367 -2.85 5.62 -3.27
N ILE A 368 -3.74 6.45 -2.70
CA ILE A 368 -4.34 6.19 -1.38
C ILE A 368 -5.16 4.89 -1.41
N GLN A 369 -5.94 4.65 -2.47
CA GLN A 369 -6.73 3.43 -2.57
C GLN A 369 -5.84 2.19 -2.57
N SER A 370 -4.75 2.18 -3.34
CA SER A 370 -3.80 1.05 -3.35
C SER A 370 -3.20 0.80 -1.96
N VAL A 371 -2.73 1.86 -1.29
CA VAL A 371 -2.14 1.75 0.05
C VAL A 371 -3.16 1.23 1.06
N ARG A 372 -4.38 1.77 1.06
CA ARG A 372 -5.46 1.34 1.96
C ARG A 372 -5.85 -0.11 1.73
N LEU A 373 -6.13 -0.48 0.47
CA LEU A 373 -6.52 -1.86 0.13
C LEU A 373 -5.43 -2.86 0.51
N LEU A 374 -4.16 -2.57 0.24
CA LEU A 374 -3.06 -3.46 0.63
C LEU A 374 -2.90 -3.53 2.15
N THR A 375 -2.98 -2.40 2.85
CA THR A 375 -2.92 -2.37 4.32
C THR A 375 -4.00 -3.29 4.91
N ASP A 376 -5.26 -3.09 4.52
CA ASP A 376 -6.40 -3.85 5.03
C ASP A 376 -6.30 -5.33 4.64
N ALA A 377 -5.91 -5.64 3.41
CA ALA A 377 -5.81 -7.01 2.93
C ALA A 377 -4.63 -7.77 3.55
N LEU A 378 -3.50 -7.12 3.81
CA LEU A 378 -2.36 -7.74 4.49
C LEU A 378 -2.70 -8.03 5.96
N HIS A 379 -3.37 -7.12 6.67
CA HIS A 379 -3.87 -7.37 8.03
C HIS A 379 -4.91 -8.50 8.03
N SER A 380 -5.92 -8.45 7.16
CA SER A 380 -6.96 -9.48 7.09
C SER A 380 -6.37 -10.86 6.74
N PHE A 381 -5.45 -10.92 5.77
CA PHE A 381 -4.76 -12.16 5.43
C PHE A 381 -3.88 -12.66 6.57
N ASN A 382 -3.21 -11.77 7.31
CA ASN A 382 -2.45 -12.15 8.49
C ASN A 382 -3.35 -12.79 9.55
N ASP A 383 -4.37 -12.05 9.98
CA ASP A 383 -5.18 -12.36 11.16
C ASP A 383 -6.11 -13.55 10.93
N HIS A 384 -6.63 -13.68 9.70
CA HIS A 384 -7.63 -14.69 9.35
C HIS A 384 -7.09 -15.81 8.46
N CYS A 385 -5.80 -15.84 8.15
CA CYS A 385 -5.19 -16.93 7.38
C CYS A 385 -3.79 -17.29 7.88
N ALA A 386 -2.81 -16.39 7.75
CA ALA A 386 -1.40 -16.71 7.96
C ALA A 386 -1.08 -17.24 9.37
N ILE A 387 -1.67 -16.63 10.41
CA ILE A 387 -1.49 -17.07 11.81
C ILE A 387 -1.90 -18.55 11.98
N GLY A 388 -2.95 -18.98 11.30
CA GLY A 388 -3.51 -20.32 11.44
C GLY A 388 -3.04 -21.33 10.40
N ILE A 389 -2.01 -21.02 9.61
CA ILE A 389 -1.41 -22.01 8.69
C ILE A 389 -0.79 -23.14 9.52
N GLU A 390 -1.21 -24.38 9.28
CA GLU A 390 -0.65 -25.58 9.91
C GLU A 390 -0.30 -26.66 8.87
N PRO A 391 0.77 -27.43 9.07
CA PRO A 391 1.20 -28.48 8.12
C PRO A 391 0.36 -29.75 8.25
N GLU A 392 -0.09 -30.30 7.12
CA GLU A 392 -0.68 -31.64 7.05
C GLU A 392 0.41 -32.70 6.93
N GLN A 393 1.04 -33.03 8.06
CA GLN A 393 2.26 -33.86 8.09
C GLN A 393 2.10 -35.21 7.38
N SER A 394 0.94 -35.87 7.48
CA SER A 394 0.71 -37.13 6.79
C SER A 394 0.68 -36.99 5.27
N VAL A 395 0.05 -35.92 4.75
CA VAL A 395 -0.03 -35.63 3.31
C VAL A 395 1.33 -35.22 2.79
N ILE A 396 2.05 -34.37 3.53
CA ILE A 396 3.43 -33.97 3.21
C ILE A 396 4.33 -35.21 3.11
N ALA A 397 4.30 -36.10 4.11
CA ALA A 397 5.12 -37.30 4.13
C ALA A 397 4.79 -38.24 2.95
N GLU A 398 3.50 -38.44 2.65
CA GLU A 398 3.06 -39.24 1.50
C GLU A 398 3.57 -38.64 0.18
N ASN A 399 3.47 -37.32 -0.01
CA ASN A 399 3.96 -36.64 -1.22
C ASN A 399 5.47 -36.78 -1.40
N VAL A 400 6.25 -36.73 -0.31
CA VAL A 400 7.70 -36.95 -0.36
C VAL A 400 8.01 -38.39 -0.75
N GLU A 401 7.37 -39.37 -0.10
CA GLU A 401 7.60 -40.80 -0.36
C GLU A 401 7.26 -41.21 -1.80
N ARG A 402 6.19 -40.63 -2.36
CA ARG A 402 5.72 -40.95 -3.71
C ARG A 402 6.56 -40.30 -4.82
N SER A 403 7.35 -39.28 -4.51
CA SER A 403 8.07 -38.54 -5.53
C SER A 403 9.20 -39.35 -6.14
N LEU A 404 9.20 -39.44 -7.48
CA LEU A 404 10.28 -40.06 -8.23
C LEU A 404 11.52 -39.17 -8.33
N MET A 405 11.44 -37.90 -7.93
CA MET A 405 12.57 -36.96 -8.02
C MET A 405 13.58 -37.11 -6.87
N LEU A 406 13.26 -37.92 -5.86
CA LEU A 406 14.24 -38.40 -4.87
C LEU A 406 15.43 -39.12 -5.53
N VAL A 407 15.22 -39.66 -6.74
CA VAL A 407 16.26 -40.30 -7.58
C VAL A 407 17.47 -39.40 -7.81
N THR A 408 17.28 -38.07 -7.74
CA THR A 408 18.34 -37.07 -7.91
C THR A 408 19.49 -37.30 -6.92
N ALA A 409 19.20 -37.81 -5.72
CA ALA A 409 20.22 -38.17 -4.73
C ALA A 409 21.18 -39.26 -5.21
N LEU A 410 20.78 -40.08 -6.18
CA LEU A 410 21.61 -41.15 -6.75
C LEU A 410 22.63 -40.63 -7.77
N ASN A 411 22.45 -39.43 -8.32
CA ASN A 411 23.29 -38.91 -9.40
C ASN A 411 24.81 -38.94 -9.08
N PRO A 412 25.28 -38.53 -7.89
CA PRO A 412 26.71 -38.60 -7.55
C PRO A 412 27.26 -40.02 -7.41
N HIS A 413 26.39 -41.02 -7.22
CA HIS A 413 26.79 -42.40 -6.96
C HIS A 413 26.76 -43.27 -8.22
N ILE A 414 25.75 -43.10 -9.07
CA ILE A 414 25.52 -43.97 -10.24
C ILE A 414 25.45 -43.20 -11.57
N GLY A 415 25.55 -41.87 -11.55
CA GLY A 415 25.47 -41.02 -12.72
C GLY A 415 24.04 -40.74 -13.20
N TYR A 416 23.86 -39.60 -13.87
CA TYR A 416 22.55 -39.09 -14.32
C TYR A 416 21.78 -40.07 -15.21
N GLU A 417 22.43 -40.70 -16.19
CA GLU A 417 21.74 -41.59 -17.13
C GLU A 417 21.11 -42.80 -16.45
N ASN A 418 21.76 -43.33 -15.41
CA ASN A 418 21.26 -44.47 -14.65
C ASN A 418 20.11 -44.06 -13.74
N ALA A 419 20.25 -42.93 -13.02
CA ALA A 419 19.17 -42.35 -12.24
C ALA A 419 17.92 -42.08 -13.10
N ALA A 420 18.09 -41.49 -14.28
CA ALA A 420 17.00 -41.22 -15.21
C ALA A 420 16.30 -42.51 -15.71
N LYS A 421 17.05 -43.60 -15.93
CA LYS A 421 16.47 -44.91 -16.28
C LYS A 421 15.63 -45.48 -15.12
N ILE A 422 16.11 -45.37 -13.88
CA ILE A 422 15.38 -45.82 -12.68
C ILE A 422 14.05 -45.07 -12.57
N ALA A 423 14.06 -43.74 -12.65
CA ALA A 423 12.84 -42.94 -12.54
C ALA A 423 11.82 -43.25 -13.65
N LYS A 424 12.29 -43.43 -14.89
CA LYS A 424 11.43 -43.83 -16.01
C LYS A 424 10.84 -45.23 -15.81
N ALA A 425 11.63 -46.18 -15.33
CA ALA A 425 11.17 -47.53 -15.06
C ALA A 425 10.12 -47.55 -13.93
N ALA A 426 10.35 -46.81 -12.84
CA ALA A 426 9.39 -46.65 -11.75
C ALA A 426 8.05 -46.08 -12.26
N HIS A 427 8.11 -44.99 -13.03
CA HIS A 427 6.91 -44.37 -13.61
C HIS A 427 6.15 -45.31 -14.55
N GLN A 428 6.84 -46.00 -15.47
CA GLN A 428 6.21 -46.90 -16.44
C GLN A 428 5.56 -48.12 -15.80
N SER A 429 6.13 -48.63 -14.71
CA SER A 429 5.64 -49.82 -14.01
C SER A 429 4.66 -49.50 -12.89
N GLY A 430 4.59 -48.25 -12.44
CA GLY A 430 3.85 -47.85 -11.23
C GLY A 430 4.48 -48.35 -9.94
N SER A 431 5.74 -48.79 -9.97
CA SER A 431 6.49 -49.23 -8.79
C SER A 431 7.07 -48.05 -8.01
N THR A 432 7.45 -48.31 -6.77
CA THR A 432 8.21 -47.34 -5.97
C THR A 432 9.59 -47.10 -6.57
N LEU A 433 10.18 -45.96 -6.23
CA LEU A 433 11.54 -45.65 -6.67
C LEU A 433 12.56 -46.69 -6.14
N LYS A 434 12.36 -47.21 -4.92
CA LYS A 434 13.21 -48.24 -4.30
C LYS A 434 13.16 -49.55 -5.08
N GLU A 435 11.97 -50.04 -5.40
CA GLU A 435 11.80 -51.26 -6.20
C GLU A 435 12.47 -51.14 -7.58
N ALA A 436 12.24 -50.04 -8.28
CA ALA A 436 12.85 -49.79 -9.58
C ALA A 436 14.39 -49.69 -9.50
N ALA A 437 14.93 -49.08 -8.44
CA ALA A 437 16.37 -48.96 -8.22
C ALA A 437 17.02 -50.32 -7.99
N LEU A 438 16.46 -51.13 -7.09
CA LEU A 438 16.97 -52.47 -6.76
C LEU A 438 16.92 -53.42 -7.96
N ALA A 439 15.89 -53.32 -8.80
CA ALA A 439 15.75 -54.12 -10.03
C ALA A 439 16.87 -53.88 -11.05
N THR A 440 17.60 -52.76 -10.98
CA THR A 440 18.73 -52.48 -11.88
C THR A 440 20.01 -53.23 -11.50
N GLY A 441 20.14 -53.67 -10.25
CA GLY A 441 21.39 -54.22 -9.71
C GLY A 441 22.53 -53.21 -9.57
N LEU A 442 22.26 -51.90 -9.73
CA LEU A 442 23.27 -50.84 -9.63
C LEU A 442 23.62 -50.44 -8.18
N LEU A 443 22.77 -50.81 -7.22
CA LEU A 443 22.93 -50.50 -5.79
C LEU A 443 22.19 -51.52 -4.92
N THR A 444 22.62 -51.66 -3.67
CA THR A 444 21.94 -52.51 -2.66
C THR A 444 20.87 -51.74 -1.89
N GLU A 445 20.03 -52.44 -1.15
CA GLU A 445 19.01 -51.82 -0.29
C GLU A 445 19.63 -50.89 0.75
N GLU A 446 20.74 -51.31 1.37
CA GLU A 446 21.46 -50.49 2.35
C GLU A 446 22.03 -49.22 1.73
N GLN A 447 22.52 -49.30 0.49
CA GLN A 447 22.99 -48.13 -0.26
C GLN A 447 21.83 -47.20 -0.61
N TYR A 448 20.68 -47.73 -1.01
CA TYR A 448 19.49 -46.91 -1.28
C TYR A 448 19.07 -46.13 -0.05
N ASP A 449 18.92 -46.81 1.09
CA ASP A 449 18.47 -46.21 2.35
C ASP A 449 19.51 -45.21 2.91
N GLN A 450 20.80 -45.43 2.62
CA GLN A 450 21.87 -44.50 2.99
C GLN A 450 21.94 -43.26 2.08
N TRP A 451 21.66 -43.40 0.78
CA TRP A 451 21.83 -42.33 -0.19
C TRP A 451 20.57 -41.48 -0.36
N ILE A 452 19.37 -42.06 -0.23
CA ILE A 452 18.10 -41.35 -0.35
C ILE A 452 17.55 -41.01 1.04
N VAL A 453 18.07 -39.93 1.61
CA VAL A 453 17.59 -39.36 2.88
C VAL A 453 17.01 -37.97 2.58
N PRO A 454 15.68 -37.80 2.50
CA PRO A 454 15.06 -36.52 2.12
C PRO A 454 15.52 -35.33 2.98
N ALA A 455 15.73 -35.54 4.28
CA ALA A 455 16.25 -34.52 5.20
C ALA A 455 17.68 -34.05 4.89
N ASP A 456 18.48 -34.83 4.17
CA ASP A 456 19.80 -34.42 3.70
C ASP A 456 19.76 -33.77 2.31
N MET A 457 18.63 -33.85 1.59
CA MET A 457 18.45 -33.27 0.25
C MET A 457 18.01 -31.80 0.26
N VAL A 458 17.70 -31.24 1.44
CA VAL A 458 17.26 -29.85 1.60
C VAL A 458 18.41 -28.86 1.81
N ARG A 459 19.67 -29.31 1.68
CA ARG A 459 20.89 -28.50 1.86
C ARG A 459 22.02 -29.00 0.97
N PRO A 460 23.05 -28.18 0.67
CA PRO A 460 24.23 -28.65 -0.03
C PRO A 460 24.90 -29.82 0.71
N ASN A 461 25.08 -30.96 0.05
CA ASN A 461 25.55 -32.20 0.66
C ASN A 461 26.57 -32.98 -0.20
N LEU A 462 27.05 -32.39 -1.29
CA LEU A 462 28.06 -33.01 -2.15
C LEU A 462 29.38 -33.13 -1.38
N LYS A 463 29.77 -34.37 -1.05
CA LYS A 463 31.07 -34.65 -0.44
C LYS A 463 32.16 -34.58 -1.53
N ALA A 464 33.25 -33.88 -1.21
CA ALA A 464 34.42 -33.73 -2.08
C ALA A 464 35.14 -35.06 -2.34
#